data_AF-A0A2G3PTU4-F1
#
_entry.id   AF-A0A2G3PTU4-F1
#
_cell.length_a   1.000
_cell.length_b   1.000
_cell.length_c   1.000
_cell.angle_alpha   90.00
_cell.angle_beta   90.00
_cell.angle_gamma   90.00
#
_symmetry.space_group_name_H-M   'P 1'
#
loop_
_entity.id
_entity.type
_entity.pdbx_description
1 polymer ?
#
loop_
_entity_poly.entity_id
_entity_poly.type
_entity_poly.pdbx_seq_one_letter_code
_entity_poly.pdbx_strand_id
1 'polypeptide(L)' 'MKKFNEYYKTYTAEYCKSTGLPMYGCGDEFENLYSKSKCQKMKRPVQEGEEPVAFYRVKNGYCGLYERI' A
#
# COMPACT_ATOMS: atom_id res chain seq x y z
N MET A 1 5.24 -15.96 -9.50
CA MET A 1 5.22 -15.66 -8.05
C MET A 1 3.86 -15.03 -7.70
N LYS A 2 3.22 -15.32 -6.56
CA LYS A 2 1.94 -14.65 -6.20
C LYS A 2 2.19 -13.15 -5.97
N LYS A 3 1.38 -12.28 -6.60
CA LYS A 3 1.52 -10.81 -6.50
C LYS A 3 1.31 -10.25 -5.09
N PHE A 4 0.50 -10.95 -4.29
CA PHE A 4 0.09 -10.55 -2.96
C PHE A 4 0.22 -11.73 -1.99
N ASN A 5 0.77 -11.45 -0.82
CA ASN A 5 0.87 -12.38 0.28
C ASN A 5 -0.32 -12.19 1.22
N GLU A 6 -1.24 -13.15 1.24
CA GLU A 6 -2.46 -13.10 2.05
C GLU A 6 -2.21 -13.12 3.55
N TYR A 7 -1.16 -13.80 4.01
CA TYR A 7 -0.83 -13.90 5.43
C TYR A 7 -0.31 -12.56 5.98
N TYR A 8 0.63 -11.94 5.26
CA TYR A 8 1.20 -10.64 5.65
C TYR A 8 0.40 -9.44 5.15
N LYS A 9 -0.59 -9.64 4.28
CA LYS A 9 -1.36 -8.60 3.59
C LYS A 9 -0.46 -7.58 2.88
N THR A 10 0.53 -8.07 2.13
CA THR A 10 1.54 -7.25 1.44
C THR A 10 1.74 -7.67 -0.01
N TYR A 11 2.10 -6.71 -0.85
CA TYR A 11 2.51 -6.91 -2.23
C TYR A 11 3.99 -7.30 -2.33
N THR A 12 4.33 -8.08 -3.35
CA THR A 12 5.73 -8.42 -3.65
C THR A 12 6.47 -7.25 -4.28
N ALA A 13 7.79 -7.21 -4.14
CA ALA A 13 8.62 -6.18 -4.74
C ALA A 13 8.51 -6.18 -6.27
N GLU A 14 8.44 -7.36 -6.89
CA GLU A 14 8.29 -7.52 -8.34
C GLU A 14 7.00 -6.88 -8.86
N TYR A 15 5.87 -7.15 -8.17
CA TYR A 15 4.59 -6.53 -8.52
C TYR A 15 4.62 -5.02 -8.34
N CYS A 16 5.12 -4.52 -7.21
CA CYS A 16 5.17 -3.07 -6.97
C CYS A 16 5.97 -2.35 -8.07
N LYS A 17 7.14 -2.89 -8.44
CA LYS A 17 7.97 -2.36 -9.52
C LYS A 17 7.26 -2.36 -10.87
N SER A 18 6.48 -3.40 -11.19
CA SER A 18 5.78 -3.48 -12.47
C SER A 18 4.63 -2.48 -12.60
N THR A 19 4.11 -1.94 -11.49
CA THR A 19 3.03 -0.93 -11.53
C THR A 19 3.51 0.47 -11.94
N GLY A 20 4.79 0.77 -11.76
CA GLY A 20 5.32 2.13 -11.93
C GLY A 20 4.89 3.14 -10.86
N LEU A 21 4.16 2.70 -9.82
CA LEU A 21 3.71 3.57 -8.74
C LEU A 21 4.86 3.89 -7.75
N PRO A 22 4.79 5.03 -7.03
CA PRO A 22 5.77 5.38 -6.00
C PRO A 22 5.93 4.28 -4.96
N MET A 23 7.18 4.03 -4.57
CA MET A 23 7.55 3.04 -3.56
C MET A 23 8.36 3.73 -2.45
N TYR A 24 7.71 4.00 -1.33
CA TYR A 24 8.29 4.66 -0.17
C TYR A 24 8.94 3.68 0.81
N GLY A 25 9.91 4.16 1.55
CA GLY A 25 10.66 3.48 2.60
C GLY A 25 10.66 4.22 3.93
N CYS A 26 11.42 3.68 4.87
CA CYS A 26 11.59 4.31 6.18
C CYS A 26 12.29 5.66 6.01
N GLY A 27 11.68 6.74 6.51
CA GLY A 27 12.20 8.09 6.42
C GLY A 27 11.65 8.91 5.25
N ASP A 28 10.91 8.28 4.32
CA ASP A 28 10.25 9.03 3.25
C ASP A 28 9.01 9.76 3.76
N GLU A 29 8.84 10.99 3.31
CA GLU A 29 7.67 11.82 3.60
C GLU A 29 6.63 11.67 2.48
N PHE A 30 5.37 11.55 2.89
CA PHE A 30 4.22 11.54 2.01
C PHE A 30 2.99 12.04 2.76
N GLU A 31 2.17 12.83 2.09
CA GLU A 31 0.96 13.42 2.66
C GLU A 31 -0.30 12.74 2.11
N ASN A 32 -1.36 12.68 2.91
CA ASN A 32 -2.67 12.14 2.55
C ASN A 32 -2.69 10.68 2.05
N LEU A 33 -1.56 9.96 2.17
CA LEU A 33 -1.44 8.56 1.81
C LEU A 33 -1.49 7.65 3.05
N TYR A 34 -2.46 6.74 3.07
CA TYR A 34 -2.75 5.90 4.22
C TYR A 34 -2.86 4.44 3.84
N SER A 35 -2.42 3.55 4.74
CA SER A 35 -2.64 2.12 4.57
C SER A 35 -4.12 1.76 4.72
N LYS A 36 -4.55 0.63 4.15
CA LYS A 36 -5.94 0.13 4.27
C LYS A 36 -6.47 0.13 5.71
N SER A 37 -5.64 -0.23 6.69
CA SER A 37 -6.05 -0.22 8.11
C SER A 37 -6.18 1.19 8.69
N LYS A 38 -5.35 2.15 8.28
CA LYS A 38 -5.52 3.56 8.64
C LYS A 38 -6.79 4.15 8.01
N CYS A 39 -7.05 3.88 6.73
CA CYS A 39 -8.30 4.25 6.06
C CYS A 39 -9.54 3.75 6.83
N GLN A 40 -9.52 2.50 7.29
CA GLN A 40 -10.58 1.95 8.14
C GLN A 40 -10.74 2.72 9.46
N LYS A 41 -9.63 3.04 10.15
CA LYS A 41 -9.65 3.80 11.41
C LYS A 41 -10.18 5.23 11.23
N MET A 42 -9.94 5.84 10.06
CA MET A 42 -10.46 7.16 9.69
C MET A 42 -11.94 7.14 9.26
N LYS A 43 -12.63 5.98 9.33
CA LYS A 43 -13.99 5.79 8.82
C LYS A 43 -14.14 6.11 7.32
N ARG A 44 -13.04 6.01 6.57
CA ARG A 44 -12.98 6.18 5.11
C ARG A 44 -12.35 4.92 4.49
N PRO A 45 -13.01 3.75 4.59
CA PRO A 45 -12.44 2.47 4.21
C PRO A 45 -12.04 2.43 2.73
N VAL A 46 -11.14 1.51 2.39
CA VAL A 46 -10.83 1.18 0.99
C VAL A 46 -12.00 0.43 0.39
N GLN A 47 -12.48 0.89 -0.77
CA GLN A 47 -13.60 0.28 -1.47
C GLN A 47 -13.19 -1.00 -2.19
N GLU A 48 -14.17 -1.83 -2.55
CA GLU A 48 -13.92 -3.00 -3.38
C GLU A 48 -13.43 -2.57 -4.77
N GLY A 49 -12.33 -3.16 -5.23
CA GLY A 49 -11.69 -2.79 -6.50
C GLY A 49 -10.85 -1.51 -6.46
N GLU A 50 -10.76 -0.81 -5.32
CA GLU A 50 -9.87 0.34 -5.17
C GLU A 50 -8.41 -0.12 -5.12
N GLU A 51 -7.61 0.38 -6.06
CA GLU A 51 -6.19 0.08 -6.18
C GLU A 51 -5.34 1.11 -5.41
N PRO A 52 -4.21 0.69 -4.82
CA PRO A 52 -3.30 1.61 -4.17
C PRO A 52 -2.66 2.58 -5.17
N VAL A 53 -2.37 3.80 -4.71
CA VAL A 53 -1.69 4.84 -5.51
C VAL A 53 -0.19 4.89 -5.23
N ALA A 54 0.27 4.23 -4.17
CA ALA A 54 1.66 4.06 -3.83
C ALA A 54 1.86 2.83 -2.94
N PHE A 55 3.12 2.48 -2.70
CA PHE A 55 3.52 1.36 -1.86
C PHE A 55 4.48 1.81 -0.78
N TYR A 56 4.37 1.25 0.42
CA TYR A 56 5.31 1.52 1.51
C TYR A 56 6.00 0.23 1.98
N ARG A 57 7.33 0.28 2.11
CA ARG A 57 8.16 -0.87 2.49
C ARG A 57 7.91 -1.27 3.93
N VAL A 58 7.58 -2.54 4.12
CA VAL A 58 7.49 -3.19 5.44
C VAL A 58 8.36 -4.45 5.47
N LYS A 59 8.56 -5.02 6.67
CA LYS A 59 9.44 -6.18 6.89
C LYS A 59 9.22 -7.32 5.86
N ASN A 60 7.96 -7.62 5.55
CA ASN A 60 7.60 -8.79 4.73
C ASN A 60 7.05 -8.44 3.33
N GLY A 61 7.27 -7.22 2.84
CA GLY A 61 6.76 -6.83 1.52
C GLY A 61 6.51 -5.33 1.42
N TYR A 62 5.45 -4.98 0.71
CA TYR A 62 4.98 -3.60 0.59
C TYR A 62 3.50 -3.53 0.95
N CYS A 63 3.09 -2.56 1.76
CA CYS A 63 1.67 -2.27 1.95
C CYS A 63 1.21 -1.26 0.90
N GLY A 64 -0.02 -1.41 0.42
CA GLY A 64 -0.66 -0.42 -0.44
C GLY A 64 -1.04 0.83 0.36
N LEU A 65 -0.76 1.99 -0.22
CA LEU A 65 -1.18 3.30 0.27
C LEU A 65 -2.29 3.85 -0.62
N TYR A 66 -3.26 4.49 0.01
CA TYR A 66 -4.45 5.04 -0.61
C TYR A 66 -4.58 6.50 -0.25
N GLU A 67 -4.94 7.32 -1.23
CA GLU A 67 -5.16 8.74 -1.02
C GLU A 67 -6.46 8.99 -0.27
N ARG A 68 -6.42 9.84 0.76
CA ARG A 68 -7.62 10.29 1.50
C ARG A 68 -7.49 11.78 1.80
N ILE A 69 -8.44 12.56 1.30
CA ILE A 69 -8.64 14.00 1.58
C ILE A 69 -9.77 14.14 2.59
#